data_AF-A0A286ABT6-F1
#
_entry.id   AF-A0A286ABT6-F1
#
_cell.length_a   1.000
_cell.length_b   1.000
_cell.length_c   1.000
_cell.angle_alpha   90.00
_cell.angle_beta   90.00
_cell.angle_gamma   90.00
#
_symmetry.space_group_name_H-M   'P 1'
#
loop_
_entity.id
_entity.type
_entity.pdbx_description
1 polymer ?
#
loop_
_entity_poly.entity_id
_entity_poly.type
_entity_poly.pdbx_seq_one_letter_code
_entity_poly.pdbx_strand_id
1 'polypeptide(L)'
;METKLSPHAAAAQAIRVELKKLGVKAKVTSERFSMGNAVTVYLEDINPAMMEAIKEITSKYQFGTFRAMEDYYDMNNIIQGLPQVKYVHISNRPSAAMKDKISQALLATKYPGFETAVPFDASELVHNYFRNAQFWKEHLAA
;
A
#
# COMPACT_ATOMS: atom_id res chain seq x y z
N MET A 1 -1.74 18.84 29.91
CA MET A 1 -0.64 17.89 29.67
C MET A 1 -0.68 17.52 28.20
N GLU A 2 0.30 17.96 27.41
CA GLU A 2 0.45 17.45 26.04
C GLU A 2 0.77 15.95 26.13
N THR A 3 -0.11 15.11 25.59
CA THR A 3 0.15 13.68 25.49
C THR A 3 1.23 13.46 24.45
N LYS A 4 2.47 13.22 24.92
CA LYS A 4 3.59 12.87 24.04
C LYS A 4 3.26 11.57 23.33
N LEU A 5 3.05 11.64 22.01
CA LEU A 5 2.79 10.44 21.21
C LEU A 5 4.00 9.49 21.28
N SER A 6 3.72 8.19 21.27
CA SER A 6 4.76 7.20 21.06
C SER A 6 5.40 7.40 19.68
N PRO A 7 6.67 6.99 19.46
CA PRO A 7 7.35 7.18 18.18
C PRO A 7 6.58 6.61 16.98
N HIS A 8 5.95 5.44 17.14
CA HIS A 8 5.15 4.79 16.11
C HIS A 8 3.82 5.50 15.84
N ALA A 9 3.19 6.08 16.89
CA ALA A 9 1.98 6.88 16.71
C ALA A 9 2.28 8.23 16.04
N ALA A 10 3.43 8.84 16.36
CA ALA A 10 3.93 10.03 15.69
C ALA A 10 4.23 9.77 14.20
N ALA A 11 4.87 8.64 13.88
CA ALA A 11 5.11 8.21 12.49
C ALA A 11 3.80 8.04 11.72
N ALA A 12 2.82 7.34 12.29
CA ALA A 12 1.51 7.17 11.68
C ALA A 12 0.78 8.50 11.45
N GLN A 13 0.89 9.45 12.38
CA GLN A 13 0.32 10.79 12.22
C GLN A 13 1.00 11.56 11.09
N ALA A 14 2.34 11.53 11.02
CA ALA A 14 3.11 12.20 9.98
C ALA A 14 2.78 11.64 8.59
N ILE A 15 2.74 10.30 8.44
CA ILE A 15 2.30 9.63 7.21
C ILE A 15 0.90 10.09 6.80
N ARG A 16 -0.05 10.13 7.75
CA ARG A 16 -1.42 10.57 7.46
C ARG A 16 -1.48 12.00 6.93
N VAL A 17 -0.65 12.91 7.47
CA VAL A 17 -0.58 14.30 7.01
C VAL A 17 -0.06 14.38 5.58
N GLU A 18 0.96 13.60 5.23
CA GLU A 18 1.52 13.61 3.87
C GLU A 18 0.59 13.00 2.84
N LEU A 19 -0.07 11.89 3.17
CA LEU A 19 -1.08 11.30 2.28
C LEU A 19 -2.26 12.26 2.06
N LYS A 20 -2.66 13.00 3.10
CA LYS A 20 -3.69 14.03 2.97
C LYS A 20 -3.27 15.17 2.03
N LYS A 21 -1.99 15.57 2.04
CA LYS A 21 -1.46 16.59 1.10
C LYS A 21 -1.51 16.11 -0.36
N LEU A 22 -1.38 14.81 -0.59
CA LEU A 22 -1.57 14.19 -1.91
C LEU A 22 -3.04 14.02 -2.32
N GLY A 23 -3.99 14.37 -1.44
CA GLY A 23 -5.41 14.11 -1.67
C GLY A 23 -5.81 12.63 -1.52
N VAL A 24 -4.95 11.79 -0.94
CA VAL A 24 -5.20 10.36 -0.77
C VAL A 24 -5.92 10.11 0.56
N LYS A 25 -7.10 9.47 0.47
CA LYS A 25 -7.84 8.99 1.65
C LYS A 25 -7.23 7.66 2.11
N ALA A 26 -6.66 7.65 3.31
CA ALA A 26 -6.01 6.47 3.87
C ALA A 26 -6.40 6.23 5.33
N LYS A 27 -6.52 4.96 5.72
CA LYS A 27 -6.56 4.55 7.13
C LYS A 27 -5.15 4.14 7.54
N VAL A 28 -4.56 4.88 8.49
CA VAL A 28 -3.20 4.63 8.98
C VAL A 28 -3.28 4.15 10.42
N THR A 29 -2.74 2.96 10.70
CA THR A 29 -2.67 2.35 12.03
C THR A 29 -1.23 2.07 12.41
N SER A 30 -0.90 2.21 13.69
CA SER A 30 0.41 1.88 14.23
C SER A 30 0.28 0.73 15.22
N GLU A 31 1.28 -0.13 15.27
CA GLU A 31 1.33 -1.25 16.21
C GLU A 31 2.74 -1.44 16.80
N ARG A 32 2.77 -2.16 17.92
CA ARG A 32 3.99 -2.56 18.64
C ARG A 32 3.94 -4.07 18.85
N PHE A 33 5.10 -4.69 18.72
CA PHE A 33 5.30 -6.11 19.01
C PHE A 33 6.68 -6.32 19.64
N SER A 34 6.99 -7.56 20.02
CA SER A 34 8.29 -7.90 20.61
C SER A 34 9.41 -7.47 19.67
N MET A 35 10.35 -6.68 20.19
CA MET A 35 11.51 -6.17 19.45
C MET A 35 11.19 -5.26 18.25
N GLY A 36 9.97 -4.71 18.13
CA GLY A 36 9.65 -3.86 16.98
C GLY A 36 8.36 -3.06 17.03
N ASN A 37 8.18 -2.25 15.99
CA ASN A 37 6.98 -1.47 15.72
C ASN A 37 6.74 -1.40 14.22
N ALA A 38 5.49 -1.16 13.84
CA ALA A 38 5.11 -1.00 12.45
C ALA A 38 4.02 0.06 12.29
N VAL A 39 3.94 0.60 11.08
CA VAL A 39 2.80 1.38 10.62
C VAL A 39 2.23 0.71 9.38
N THR A 40 0.92 0.51 9.37
CA THR A 40 0.19 -0.03 8.23
C THR A 40 -0.71 1.06 7.64
N VAL A 41 -0.53 1.29 6.35
CA VAL A 41 -1.32 2.22 5.52
C VAL A 41 -2.31 1.41 4.70
N TYR A 42 -3.58 1.51 5.03
CA TYR A 42 -4.67 0.92 4.28
C TYR A 42 -5.25 1.94 3.29
N LEU A 43 -5.27 1.52 2.03
CA LEU A 43 -5.70 2.27 0.87
C LEU A 43 -6.78 1.47 0.12
N GLU A 44 -7.61 2.19 -0.61
CA GLU A 44 -8.66 1.63 -1.44
C GLU A 44 -8.62 2.31 -2.80
N ASP A 45 -8.75 1.52 -3.88
CA ASP A 45 -8.85 2.00 -5.26
C ASP A 45 -7.73 2.91 -5.76
N ILE A 46 -6.53 2.83 -5.17
CA ILE A 46 -5.40 3.64 -5.62
C ILE A 46 -4.78 3.01 -6.87
N ASN A 47 -4.62 3.81 -7.92
CA ASN A 47 -4.00 3.36 -9.15
C ASN A 47 -2.49 3.07 -8.97
N PRO A 48 -1.88 2.20 -9.79
CA PRO A 48 -0.47 1.85 -9.67
C PRO A 48 0.51 3.02 -9.74
N ALA A 49 0.23 4.08 -10.52
CA ALA A 49 1.12 5.24 -10.62
C ALA A 49 1.15 6.05 -9.31
N MET A 50 -0.01 6.29 -8.71
CA MET A 50 -0.13 6.93 -7.40
C MET A 50 0.45 6.05 -6.28
N MET A 51 0.37 4.73 -6.41
CA MET A 51 0.99 3.81 -5.45
C MET A 51 2.50 3.97 -5.35
N GLU A 52 3.19 4.24 -6.46
CA GLU A 52 4.65 4.48 -6.43
C GLU A 52 4.98 5.78 -5.69
N ALA A 53 4.24 6.86 -5.93
CA ALA A 53 4.41 8.11 -5.19
C ALA A 53 4.16 7.94 -3.68
N ILE A 54 3.15 7.15 -3.32
CA ILE A 54 2.87 6.82 -1.91
C ILE A 54 4.01 6.01 -1.29
N LYS A 55 4.54 5.00 -2.00
CA LYS A 55 5.68 4.21 -1.53
C LYS A 55 6.91 5.08 -1.30
N GLU A 56 7.21 5.98 -2.22
CA GLU A 56 8.33 6.92 -2.10
C GLU A 56 8.19 7.79 -0.85
N ILE A 57 7.02 8.42 -0.66
CA ILE A 57 6.75 9.26 0.50
C ILE A 57 6.80 8.49 1.82
N THR A 58 6.29 7.26 1.83
CA THR A 58 6.22 6.44 3.06
C THR A 58 7.54 5.74 3.39
N SER A 59 8.41 5.50 2.40
CA SER A 59 9.70 4.82 2.57
C SER A 59 10.61 5.50 3.60
N LYS A 60 10.62 6.83 3.65
CA LYS A 60 11.42 7.60 4.62
C LYS A 60 11.06 7.33 6.07
N TYR A 61 9.85 6.84 6.36
CA TYR A 61 9.42 6.50 7.71
C TYR A 61 9.86 5.10 8.15
N GLN A 62 10.38 4.27 7.24
CA GLN A 62 10.93 2.96 7.58
C GLN A 62 12.41 3.07 7.91
N PHE A 63 12.80 2.63 9.09
CA PHE A 63 14.14 2.82 9.66
C PHE A 63 15.24 2.00 8.95
N GLY A 64 14.87 0.92 8.28
CA GLY A 64 15.81 -0.04 7.75
C GLY A 64 15.15 -1.16 6.97
N THR A 65 15.91 -2.20 6.67
CA THR A 65 15.43 -3.37 5.92
C THR A 65 15.84 -4.66 6.61
N PHE A 66 14.89 -5.58 6.79
CA PHE A 66 15.19 -6.92 7.28
C PHE A 66 15.70 -7.80 6.14
N ARG A 67 16.89 -8.36 6.31
CA ARG A 67 17.53 -9.28 5.37
C ARG A 67 17.30 -10.70 5.87
N ALA A 68 16.27 -11.35 5.34
CA ALA A 68 15.84 -12.67 5.79
C ALA A 68 16.91 -13.76 5.65
N MET A 69 17.80 -13.66 4.65
CA MET A 69 18.88 -14.64 4.44
C MET A 69 19.96 -14.57 5.54
N GLU A 70 20.21 -13.37 6.07
CA GLU A 70 21.26 -13.10 7.07
C GLU A 70 20.70 -13.03 8.50
N ASP A 71 19.38 -13.16 8.65
CA ASP A 71 18.63 -12.88 9.88
C ASP A 71 19.04 -11.56 10.55
N TYR A 72 19.20 -10.53 9.73
CA TYR A 72 19.78 -9.26 10.15
C TYR A 72 18.88 -8.08 9.78
N TYR A 73 18.74 -7.12 10.70
CA TYR A 73 18.05 -5.87 10.44
C TYR A 73 19.07 -4.75 10.17
N ASP A 74 19.11 -4.30 8.93
CA ASP A 74 20.03 -3.26 8.45
C ASP A 74 19.42 -1.87 8.64
N MET A 75 20.02 -1.06 9.52
CA MET A 75 19.55 0.29 9.88
C MET A 75 20.07 1.34 8.88
N ASN A 76 19.69 1.19 7.61
CA ASN A 76 20.22 1.96 6.49
C ASN A 76 19.47 3.27 6.18
N ASN A 77 18.39 3.59 6.90
CA ASN A 77 17.59 4.79 6.67
C ASN A 77 17.31 5.53 7.99
N ILE A 78 18.33 6.16 8.56
CA ILE A 78 18.25 6.91 9.82
C ILE A 78 18.13 8.41 9.51
N ILE A 79 16.95 8.99 9.77
CA ILE A 79 16.69 10.41 9.54
C ILE A 79 16.47 11.09 10.88
N GLN A 80 17.43 11.93 11.30
CA GLN A 80 17.33 12.66 12.57
C GLN A 80 16.10 13.57 12.60
N GLY A 81 15.35 13.51 13.70
CA GLY A 81 14.16 14.33 13.91
C GLY A 81 12.88 13.82 13.23
N LEU A 82 12.97 12.79 12.37
CA LEU A 82 11.80 12.15 11.78
C LEU A 82 11.32 10.98 12.67
N PRO A 83 10.03 10.89 13.01
CA PRO A 83 9.53 9.71 13.71
C PRO A 83 9.50 8.52 12.74
N GLN A 84 10.39 7.55 12.95
CA GLN A 84 10.51 6.36 12.11
C GLN A 84 10.09 5.08 12.86
N VAL A 85 9.71 4.06 12.09
CA VAL A 85 9.34 2.72 12.57
C VAL A 85 10.14 1.63 11.87
N LYS A 86 10.22 0.43 12.44
CA LYS A 86 10.97 -0.67 11.82
C LYS A 86 10.34 -1.13 10.50
N TYR A 87 9.01 -1.10 10.40
CA TYR A 87 8.32 -1.56 9.20
C TYR A 87 7.20 -0.60 8.81
N VAL A 88 7.12 -0.30 7.53
CA VAL A 88 5.97 0.40 6.94
C VAL A 88 5.32 -0.55 5.94
N HIS A 89 4.07 -0.90 6.20
CA HIS A 89 3.29 -1.76 5.33
C HIS A 89 2.25 -0.93 4.59
N ILE A 90 2.06 -1.22 3.31
CA ILE A 90 1.06 -0.55 2.49
C ILE A 90 0.15 -1.63 1.91
N SER A 91 -1.14 -1.53 2.22
CA SER A 91 -2.17 -2.43 1.71
C SER A 91 -3.15 -1.62 0.88
N ASN A 92 -3.17 -1.86 -0.42
CA ASN A 92 -4.14 -1.28 -1.34
C ASN A 92 -5.08 -2.37 -1.83
N ARG A 93 -6.39 -2.19 -1.63
CA ARG A 93 -7.40 -3.17 -2.04
C ARG A 93 -8.41 -2.53 -3.00
N PRO A 94 -8.86 -3.27 -4.03
CA PRO A 94 -9.97 -2.80 -4.85
C PRO A 94 -11.29 -2.91 -4.07
N SER A 95 -12.09 -1.86 -4.14
CA SER A 95 -13.49 -1.87 -3.70
C SER A 95 -14.32 -2.81 -4.57
N ALA A 96 -15.53 -3.15 -4.11
CA ALA A 96 -16.45 -3.98 -4.92
C ALA A 96 -16.72 -3.35 -6.30
N ALA A 97 -16.96 -2.05 -6.35
CA ALA A 97 -17.19 -1.33 -7.61
C ALA A 97 -15.97 -1.38 -8.53
N MET A 98 -14.75 -1.29 -7.99
CA MET A 98 -13.53 -1.41 -8.78
C MET A 98 -13.34 -2.84 -9.32
N LYS A 99 -13.64 -3.86 -8.50
CA LYS A 99 -13.60 -5.26 -8.95
C LYS A 99 -14.57 -5.50 -10.10
N ASP A 100 -15.77 -4.94 -10.03
CA ASP A 100 -16.76 -5.05 -11.10
C ASP A 100 -16.28 -4.37 -12.38
N LYS A 101 -15.72 -3.15 -12.28
CA LYS A 101 -15.14 -2.44 -13.44
C LYS A 101 -14.00 -3.23 -14.10
N ILE A 102 -13.09 -3.78 -13.31
CA ILE A 102 -12.00 -4.61 -13.82
C ILE A 102 -12.55 -5.86 -14.48
N SER A 103 -13.51 -6.54 -13.85
CA SER A 103 -14.13 -7.75 -14.42
C SER A 103 -14.82 -7.46 -15.75
N GLN A 104 -15.55 -6.35 -15.85
CA GLN A 104 -16.19 -5.93 -17.10
C GLN A 104 -15.16 -5.60 -18.19
N ALA A 105 -14.10 -4.88 -17.84
CA ALA A 105 -13.01 -4.61 -18.78
C ALA A 105 -12.33 -5.89 -19.26
N LEU A 106 -12.13 -6.87 -18.36
CA LEU A 106 -11.54 -8.16 -18.70
C LEU A 106 -12.40 -8.99 -19.66
N LEU A 107 -13.73 -8.98 -19.45
CA LEU A 107 -14.68 -9.62 -20.35
C LEU A 107 -14.75 -8.94 -21.72
N ALA A 108 -14.78 -7.61 -21.76
CA ALA A 108 -14.90 -6.84 -23.00
C ALA A 108 -13.72 -7.05 -23.96
N THR A 109 -12.53 -7.25 -23.40
CA THR A 109 -11.27 -7.46 -24.12
C THR A 109 -10.96 -8.93 -24.37
N LYS A 110 -11.83 -9.84 -23.90
CA LYS A 110 -11.68 -11.30 -24.00
C LYS A 110 -10.32 -11.78 -23.51
N TYR A 111 -9.87 -11.28 -22.36
CA TYR A 111 -8.58 -11.71 -21.83
C TYR A 111 -8.57 -13.25 -21.67
N PRO A 112 -7.52 -13.93 -22.16
CA PRO A 112 -7.46 -15.38 -22.14
C PRO A 112 -7.67 -15.92 -20.73
N GLY A 113 -8.63 -16.85 -20.58
CA GLY A 113 -8.88 -17.55 -19.33
C GLY A 113 -9.84 -16.86 -18.37
N PHE A 114 -10.25 -15.59 -18.56
CA PHE A 114 -11.22 -14.95 -17.66
C PHE A 114 -12.65 -15.46 -17.87
N GLU A 115 -13.08 -15.68 -19.11
CA GLU A 115 -14.44 -16.16 -19.44
C GLU A 115 -14.71 -17.58 -18.89
N THR A 116 -13.67 -18.40 -18.80
CA THR A 116 -13.75 -19.80 -18.34
C THR A 116 -13.21 -19.99 -16.92
N ALA A 117 -12.78 -18.92 -16.25
CA ALA A 117 -12.22 -19.00 -14.90
C ALA A 117 -13.28 -19.39 -13.88
N VAL A 118 -12.92 -20.28 -12.95
CA VAL A 118 -13.73 -20.52 -11.76
C VAL A 118 -13.65 -19.29 -10.83
N PRO A 119 -14.62 -19.10 -9.90
CA PRO A 119 -14.72 -17.86 -9.12
C PRO A 119 -13.44 -17.46 -8.36
N PHE A 120 -12.66 -18.44 -7.88
CA PHE A 120 -11.40 -18.17 -7.21
C PHE A 120 -10.35 -17.55 -8.16
N ASP A 121 -10.15 -18.18 -9.32
CA ASP A 121 -9.19 -17.72 -10.34
C ASP A 121 -9.60 -16.35 -10.91
N ALA A 122 -10.91 -16.11 -11.09
CA ALA A 122 -11.42 -14.82 -11.53
C ALA A 122 -11.09 -13.70 -10.53
N SER A 123 -11.24 -13.98 -9.23
CA SER A 123 -10.87 -13.02 -8.17
C SER A 123 -9.36 -12.73 -8.17
N GLU A 124 -8.52 -13.75 -8.34
CA GLU A 124 -7.07 -13.56 -8.43
C GLU A 124 -6.69 -12.71 -9.65
N LEU A 125 -7.27 -12.98 -10.82
CA LEU A 125 -7.07 -12.19 -12.03
C LEU A 125 -7.43 -10.72 -11.79
N VAL A 126 -8.61 -10.44 -11.20
CA VAL A 126 -9.01 -9.07 -10.86
C VAL A 126 -7.98 -8.38 -9.95
N HIS A 127 -7.47 -9.08 -8.93
CA HIS A 127 -6.44 -8.55 -8.04
C HIS A 127 -5.08 -8.32 -8.73
N ASN A 128 -4.73 -9.15 -9.72
CA ASN A 128 -3.51 -8.99 -10.50
C ASN A 128 -3.61 -7.80 -11.46
N TYR A 129 -4.73 -7.67 -12.19
CA TYR A 129 -4.96 -6.56 -13.10
C TYR A 129 -5.17 -5.23 -12.37
N PHE A 130 -5.74 -5.24 -11.15
CA PHE A 130 -5.77 -4.06 -10.28
C PHE A 130 -4.37 -3.49 -9.99
N ARG A 131 -3.34 -4.33 -9.97
CA ARG A 131 -1.95 -3.90 -9.72
C ARG A 131 -1.18 -3.59 -11.00
N ASN A 132 -1.76 -3.87 -12.17
CA ASN A 132 -1.09 -3.72 -13.46
C ASN A 132 -1.23 -2.28 -13.98
N ALA A 133 -0.11 -1.56 -14.05
CA ALA A 133 -0.08 -0.17 -14.52
C ALA A 133 -0.54 -0.01 -15.98
N GLN A 134 -0.24 -0.97 -16.85
CA GLN A 134 -0.62 -0.93 -18.25
C GLN A 134 -2.13 -1.12 -18.42
N PHE A 135 -2.70 -2.12 -17.74
CA PHE A 135 -4.15 -2.37 -17.73
C PHE A 135 -4.93 -1.13 -17.28
N TRP A 136 -4.46 -0.44 -16.24
CA TRP A 136 -5.06 0.80 -15.80
C TRP A 136 -5.06 1.87 -16.88
N LYS A 137 -3.93 2.05 -17.59
CA LYS A 137 -3.81 3.04 -18.67
C LYS A 137 -4.72 2.74 -19.86
N GLU A 138 -4.89 1.46 -20.19
CA GLU A 138 -5.64 1.03 -21.38
C GLU A 138 -7.15 0.94 -21.15
N HIS A 139 -7.58 0.62 -19.92
CA HIS A 139 -8.97 0.23 -19.67
C HIS A 139 -9.67 0.96 -18.53
N LEU A 140 -8.93 1.65 -17.64
CA LEU A 140 -9.50 2.31 -16.46
C LEU A 140 -9.21 3.81 -16.38
N ALA A 141 -8.22 4.31 -17.13
CA ALA A 141 -7.98 5.72 -17.33
C ALA A 141 -9.06 6.25 -18.29
N ALA A 142 -9.93 7.13 -17.79
CA ALA A 142 -10.84 7.92 -18.60
C ALA A 142 -10.08 9.07 -19.29
#